data_AF-A0A7W8WI08-F1
#
_entry.id   AF-A0A7W8WI08-F1
#
_cell.length_a   1.000
_cell.length_b   1.000
_cell.length_c   1.000
_cell.angle_alpha   90.00
_cell.angle_beta   90.00
_cell.angle_gamma   90.00
#
_symmetry.space_group_name_H-M   'P 1'
#
loop_
_entity.id
_entity.type
_entity.pdbx_description
1 polymer ?
#
loop_
_entity_poly.entity_id
_entity_poly.type
_entity_poly.pdbx_seq_one_letter_code
_entity_poly.pdbx_strand_id
1 'polypeptide(L)'
;MDAQLFIICGLTFVIHVIATLAYAVRIAGVRTRRIAVSFSLFGIIALVSRTANSFQGPFIAKRVELDIARHLEGGLLGDFRLFLITATAASIIGTLLIPTFQRYFSRAVEHFQANRSLSRLLLHIFSRGGINYLRDGARVPSRQNIAQLAARVKQVVASLMQPEAVYLRRSTPSQRLSHVR
;
A
#
# COMPACT_ATOMS: atom_id res chain seq x y z
N MET A 1 18.37 -14.04 -19.64
CA MET A 1 17.24 -14.00 -18.68
C MET A 1 16.09 -14.74 -19.31
N ASP A 2 15.71 -15.87 -18.74
CA ASP A 2 14.68 -16.75 -19.31
C ASP A 2 13.29 -16.14 -19.14
N ALA A 3 12.41 -16.32 -20.12
CA ALA A 3 11.05 -15.78 -20.11
C ALA A 3 10.25 -16.21 -18.85
N GLN A 4 10.49 -17.41 -18.34
CA GLN A 4 9.86 -17.94 -17.13
C GLN A 4 10.21 -17.12 -15.87
N LEU A 5 11.47 -16.69 -15.73
CA LEU A 5 11.92 -15.89 -14.58
C LEU A 5 11.28 -14.49 -14.61
N PHE A 6 11.14 -13.89 -15.79
CA PHE A 6 10.42 -12.62 -15.96
C PHE A 6 8.94 -12.75 -15.58
N ILE A 7 8.27 -13.84 -15.97
CA ILE A 7 6.88 -14.11 -15.60
C ILE A 7 6.75 -14.23 -14.08
N ILE A 8 7.61 -15.03 -13.44
CA ILE A 8 7.60 -15.21 -11.99
C ILE A 8 7.82 -13.87 -11.27
N CYS A 9 8.85 -13.10 -11.66
CA CYS A 9 9.14 -11.79 -11.06
C CYS A 9 7.96 -10.81 -11.27
N GLY A 10 7.36 -10.80 -12.46
CA GLY A 10 6.20 -9.96 -12.77
C GLY A 10 4.98 -10.30 -11.93
N LEU A 11 4.64 -11.59 -11.79
CA LEU A 11 3.57 -12.04 -10.89
C LEU A 11 3.86 -11.63 -9.45
N THR A 12 5.10 -11.81 -8.99
CA THR A 12 5.53 -11.48 -7.62
C THR A 12 5.36 -10.01 -7.33
N PHE A 13 5.77 -9.18 -8.28
CA PHE A 13 5.67 -7.74 -8.19
C PHE A 13 4.22 -7.30 -8.05
N VAL A 14 3.34 -7.78 -8.94
CA VAL A 14 1.91 -7.42 -8.91
C VAL A 14 1.25 -7.87 -7.60
N ILE A 15 1.55 -9.08 -7.14
CA ILE A 15 0.99 -9.61 -5.89
C ILE A 15 1.42 -8.77 -4.68
N HIS A 16 2.71 -8.44 -4.57
CA HIS A 16 3.21 -7.63 -3.46
C HIS A 16 2.65 -6.21 -3.51
N VAL A 17 2.54 -5.60 -4.70
CA VAL A 17 1.90 -4.29 -4.84
C VAL A 17 0.44 -4.34 -4.37
N ILE A 18 -0.36 -5.32 -4.81
CA ILE A 18 -1.76 -5.46 -4.38
C ILE A 18 -1.84 -5.70 -2.87
N ALA A 19 -0.97 -6.53 -2.31
CA ALA A 19 -0.90 -6.79 -0.88
C ALA A 19 -0.60 -5.52 -0.08
N THR A 20 0.35 -4.68 -0.52
CA THR A 20 0.65 -3.40 0.11
C THR A 20 -0.51 -2.40 -0.04
N LEU A 21 -1.15 -2.35 -1.21
CA LEU A 21 -2.29 -1.45 -1.46
C LEU A 21 -3.53 -1.79 -0.62
N ALA A 22 -3.63 -3.01 -0.08
CA ALA A 22 -4.67 -3.40 0.88
C ALA A 22 -4.75 -2.45 2.09
N TYR A 23 -3.60 -1.95 2.55
CA TYR A 23 -3.54 -0.99 3.66
C TYR A 23 -4.17 0.35 3.26
N ALA A 24 -3.92 0.82 2.04
CA ALA A 24 -4.52 2.04 1.50
C ALA A 24 -6.04 1.95 1.42
N VAL A 25 -6.58 0.79 1.01
CA VAL A 25 -8.03 0.52 0.97
C VAL A 25 -8.65 0.65 2.34
N ARG A 26 -8.05 0.06 3.37
CA ARG A 26 -8.59 0.11 4.74
C ARG A 26 -8.70 1.55 5.22
N ILE A 27 -7.67 2.36 4.98
CA ILE A 27 -7.66 3.80 5.32
C ILE A 27 -8.73 4.56 4.52
N ALA A 28 -8.84 4.32 3.21
CA ALA A 28 -9.87 4.91 2.35
C ALA A 28 -11.29 4.54 2.79
N GLY A 29 -11.51 3.28 3.18
CA GLY A 29 -12.81 2.77 3.62
C GLY A 29 -13.29 3.39 4.93
N VAL A 30 -12.38 3.61 5.89
CA VAL A 30 -12.69 4.35 7.12
C VAL A 30 -12.99 5.82 6.83
N ARG A 31 -12.18 6.48 5.99
CA ARG A 31 -12.37 7.89 5.63
C ARG A 31 -13.70 8.16 4.91
N THR A 32 -14.11 7.25 4.04
CA THR A 32 -15.37 7.34 3.29
C THR A 32 -16.59 6.84 4.09
N ARG A 33 -16.38 6.29 5.30
CA ARG A 33 -17.40 5.61 6.13
C ARG A 33 -18.11 4.45 5.41
N ARG A 34 -17.48 3.88 4.39
CA ARG A 34 -18.05 2.88 3.48
C ARG A 34 -17.16 1.64 3.43
N ILE A 35 -16.96 1.06 4.61
CA ILE A 35 -16.03 -0.05 4.83
C ILE A 35 -16.41 -1.28 4.01
N ALA A 36 -17.70 -1.65 3.98
CA ALA A 36 -18.19 -2.83 3.26
C ALA A 36 -17.90 -2.75 1.75
N VAL A 37 -18.28 -1.65 1.10
CA VAL A 37 -18.05 -1.47 -0.36
C VAL A 37 -16.57 -1.42 -0.70
N SER A 38 -15.76 -0.79 0.15
CA SER A 38 -14.31 -0.76 -0.01
C SER A 38 -13.71 -2.17 0.05
N PHE A 39 -14.15 -3.00 1.00
CA PHE A 39 -13.71 -4.39 1.09
C PHE A 39 -14.21 -5.25 -0.06
N SER A 40 -15.44 -5.05 -0.55
CA SER A 40 -15.95 -5.80 -1.71
C SER A 40 -15.15 -5.51 -2.98
N LEU A 41 -14.88 -4.24 -3.29
CA LEU A 41 -14.10 -3.85 -4.47
C LEU A 41 -12.66 -4.35 -4.39
N PHE A 42 -12.03 -4.20 -3.23
CA PHE A 42 -10.69 -4.75 -3.02
C PHE A 42 -10.68 -6.27 -3.06
N GLY A 43 -11.74 -6.92 -2.58
CA GLY A 43 -11.89 -8.37 -2.63
C GLY A 43 -11.78 -8.94 -4.04
N ILE A 44 -12.33 -8.27 -5.05
CA ILE A 44 -12.21 -8.66 -6.46
C ILE A 44 -10.74 -8.60 -6.90
N ILE A 45 -10.04 -7.51 -6.61
CA ILE A 45 -8.62 -7.32 -6.95
C ILE A 45 -7.75 -8.36 -6.21
N ALA A 46 -8.03 -8.58 -4.93
CA ALA A 46 -7.31 -9.53 -4.08
C ALA A 46 -7.58 -10.99 -4.46
N LEU A 47 -8.72 -11.30 -5.06
CA LEU A 47 -8.99 -12.63 -5.61
C LEU A 47 -8.06 -12.92 -6.79
N VAL A 48 -7.96 -11.99 -7.75
CA VAL A 48 -7.04 -12.11 -8.89
C VAL A 48 -5.60 -12.29 -8.41
N SER A 49 -5.17 -11.51 -7.42
CA SER A 49 -3.84 -11.64 -6.82
C SER A 49 -3.62 -13.02 -6.18
N ARG A 50 -4.61 -13.56 -5.46
CA ARG A 50 -4.52 -14.90 -4.86
C ARG A 50 -4.47 -16.00 -5.91
N THR A 51 -5.27 -15.87 -6.97
CA THR A 51 -5.22 -16.80 -8.10
C THR A 51 -3.85 -16.78 -8.78
N ALA A 52 -3.28 -15.59 -9.01
CA ALA A 52 -1.92 -15.45 -9.54
C ALA A 52 -0.88 -16.09 -8.60
N ASN A 53 -1.05 -15.96 -7.28
CA ASN A 53 -0.19 -16.60 -6.29
C ASN A 53 -0.23 -18.13 -6.40
N SER A 54 -1.42 -18.72 -6.59
CA SER A 54 -1.55 -20.16 -6.80
C SER A 54 -0.85 -20.65 -8.07
N PHE A 55 -0.81 -19.83 -9.13
CA PHE A 55 -0.06 -20.14 -10.35
C PHE A 55 1.45 -20.00 -10.20
N GLN A 56 1.96 -19.23 -9.23
CA GLN A 56 3.40 -19.11 -9.00
C GLN A 56 4.04 -20.44 -8.58
N GLY A 57 3.37 -21.24 -7.76
CA GLY A 57 3.90 -22.52 -7.27
C GLY A 57 4.36 -23.45 -8.40
N PRO A 58 3.49 -23.79 -9.37
CA PRO A 58 3.87 -24.59 -10.55
C PRO A 58 5.01 -23.98 -11.38
N PHE A 59 5.04 -22.65 -11.55
CA PHE A 59 6.12 -22.00 -12.29
C PHE A 59 7.47 -22.07 -11.58
N ILE A 60 7.50 -21.94 -10.25
CA ILE A 60 8.70 -22.12 -9.44
C ILE A 60 9.14 -23.58 -9.49
N ALA A 61 8.21 -24.53 -9.32
CA ALA A 61 8.51 -25.95 -9.34
C ALA A 61 9.18 -26.37 -10.67
N LYS A 62 8.61 -25.95 -11.82
CA LYS A 62 9.20 -26.22 -13.13
C LYS A 62 10.58 -25.57 -13.31
N ARG A 63 10.81 -24.40 -12.69
CA ARG A 63 12.12 -23.73 -12.74
C ARG A 63 13.16 -24.53 -11.96
N VAL A 64 12.81 -24.98 -10.75
CA VAL A 64 13.67 -25.83 -9.92
C VAL A 64 14.00 -27.14 -10.63
N GLU A 65 13.01 -27.80 -11.24
CA GLU A 65 13.20 -29.05 -12.00
C GLU A 65 14.20 -28.88 -13.16
N LEU A 66 14.05 -27.81 -13.95
CA LEU A 66 14.97 -27.52 -15.06
C LEU A 66 16.40 -27.21 -14.59
N ASP A 67 16.54 -26.59 -13.43
CA ASP A 67 17.85 -26.28 -12.85
C ASP A 67 18.55 -27.54 -12.32
N ILE A 68 17.81 -28.42 -11.64
CA ILE A 68 18.27 -29.76 -11.23
C ILE A 68 18.71 -30.58 -12.45
N ALA A 69 17.90 -30.61 -13.51
CA ALA A 69 18.20 -31.35 -14.74
C ALA A 69 19.46 -30.85 -15.46
N ARG A 70 19.85 -29.58 -15.24
CA ARG A 70 21.06 -28.97 -15.81
C ARG A 70 22.27 -29.03 -14.87
N HIS A 71 22.11 -29.53 -13.64
CA HIS A 71 23.14 -29.58 -12.58
C HIS A 71 23.77 -28.21 -12.29
N LEU A 72 23.01 -27.12 -12.45
CA LEU A 72 23.47 -25.76 -12.19
C LEU A 72 23.21 -25.37 -10.72
N GLU A 73 23.96 -25.94 -9.78
CA GLU A 73 23.75 -25.67 -8.33
C GLU A 73 23.82 -24.18 -7.94
N GLY A 74 24.47 -23.33 -8.74
CA GLY A 74 24.60 -21.89 -8.49
C GLY A 74 23.45 -21.01 -9.02
N GLY A 75 22.60 -21.51 -9.92
CA GLY A 75 21.55 -20.72 -10.58
C GLY A 75 20.37 -20.41 -9.67
N LEU A 76 19.92 -21.42 -8.92
CA LEU A 76 18.71 -21.34 -8.09
C LEU A 76 18.80 -20.30 -6.96
N LEU A 77 19.94 -20.21 -6.27
CA LEU A 77 20.13 -19.22 -5.20
C LEU A 77 20.08 -17.79 -5.74
N GLY A 78 20.58 -17.56 -6.96
CA GLY A 78 20.47 -16.27 -7.66
C GLY A 78 19.01 -15.91 -7.96
N ASP A 79 18.24 -16.87 -8.45
CA ASP A 79 16.82 -16.70 -8.79
C ASP A 79 15.98 -16.36 -7.55
N PHE A 80 16.19 -17.06 -6.42
CA PHE A 80 15.48 -16.75 -5.17
C PHE A 80 15.89 -15.40 -4.57
N ARG A 81 17.17 -15.00 -4.67
CA ARG A 81 17.59 -13.65 -4.27
C ARG A 81 16.92 -12.58 -5.11
N LEU A 82 16.84 -12.78 -6.43
CA LEU A 82 16.16 -11.87 -7.34
C LEU A 82 14.65 -11.79 -7.01
N PHE A 83 14.02 -12.91 -6.67
CA PHE A 83 12.63 -12.96 -6.22
C PHE A 83 12.39 -12.12 -4.96
N LEU A 84 13.26 -12.26 -3.95
CA LEU A 84 13.20 -11.46 -2.73
C LEU A 84 13.45 -9.97 -2.98
N ILE A 85 14.42 -9.63 -3.83
CA ILE A 85 14.71 -8.24 -4.22
C ILE A 85 13.49 -7.65 -4.94
N THR A 86 12.87 -8.41 -5.83
CA THR A 86 11.67 -7.99 -6.57
C THR A 86 10.49 -7.75 -5.62
N ALA A 87 10.23 -8.67 -4.68
CA ALA A 87 9.20 -8.52 -3.65
C ALA A 87 9.44 -7.27 -2.78
N THR A 88 10.69 -7.02 -2.41
CA THR A 88 11.09 -5.84 -1.61
C THR A 88 10.87 -4.55 -2.40
N ALA A 89 11.35 -4.50 -3.64
CA ALA A 89 11.17 -3.35 -4.53
C ALA A 89 9.68 -3.07 -4.80
N ALA A 90 8.90 -4.13 -5.05
CA ALA A 90 7.46 -4.06 -5.21
C ALA A 90 6.76 -3.47 -3.98
N SER A 91 7.17 -3.85 -2.77
CA SER A 91 6.61 -3.33 -1.52
C SER A 91 6.94 -1.85 -1.30
N ILE A 92 8.17 -1.43 -1.63
CA ILE A 92 8.57 -0.02 -1.60
C ILE A 92 7.72 0.79 -2.58
N ILE A 93 7.63 0.33 -3.83
CA ILE A 93 6.82 0.98 -4.86
C ILE A 93 5.34 1.00 -4.44
N GLY A 94 4.79 -0.12 -3.97
CA GLY A 94 3.44 -0.21 -3.45
C GLY A 94 3.17 0.80 -2.33
N THR A 95 4.13 0.98 -1.42
CA THR A 95 4.06 1.96 -0.33
C THR A 95 4.05 3.39 -0.86
N LEU A 96 4.91 3.72 -1.82
CA LEU A 96 4.91 5.03 -2.48
C LEU A 96 3.61 5.29 -3.26
N LEU A 97 2.95 4.24 -3.75
CA LEU A 97 1.67 4.32 -4.46
C LEU A 97 0.46 4.44 -3.52
N ILE A 98 0.60 4.18 -2.21
CA ILE A 98 -0.49 4.29 -1.22
C ILE A 98 -1.28 5.61 -1.32
N PRO A 99 -0.66 6.82 -1.24
CA PRO A 99 -1.42 8.07 -1.24
C PRO A 99 -2.18 8.30 -2.56
N THR A 100 -1.60 7.87 -3.67
CA THR A 100 -2.22 7.96 -5.00
C THR A 100 -3.41 7.02 -5.08
N PHE A 101 -3.19 5.75 -4.75
CA PHE A 101 -4.21 4.71 -4.78
C PHE A 101 -5.35 5.01 -3.81
N GLN A 102 -5.07 5.49 -2.60
CA GLN A 102 -6.09 5.89 -1.64
C GLN A 102 -7.06 6.93 -2.24
N ARG A 103 -6.54 7.96 -2.93
CA ARG A 103 -7.38 9.00 -3.55
C ARG A 103 -8.23 8.45 -4.69
N TYR A 104 -7.63 7.64 -5.56
CA TYR A 104 -8.36 7.00 -6.66
C TYR A 104 -9.44 6.06 -6.13
N PHE A 105 -9.09 5.23 -5.16
CA PHE A 105 -9.99 4.24 -4.58
C PHE A 105 -11.13 4.90 -3.81
N SER A 106 -10.88 5.96 -3.04
CA SER A 106 -11.95 6.73 -2.38
C SER A 106 -12.96 7.29 -3.38
N ARG A 107 -12.50 7.89 -4.49
CA ARG A 107 -13.39 8.39 -5.55
C ARG A 107 -14.14 7.26 -6.25
N ALA A 108 -13.46 6.15 -6.50
CA ALA A 108 -14.09 4.96 -7.07
C ALA A 108 -15.24 4.49 -6.17
N VAL A 109 -15.00 4.33 -4.86
CA VAL A 109 -16.02 3.95 -3.87
C VAL A 109 -17.18 4.94 -3.82
N GLU A 110 -16.93 6.24 -3.84
CA GLU A 110 -17.97 7.28 -3.84
C GLU A 110 -18.84 7.22 -5.11
N HIS A 111 -18.22 7.11 -6.28
CA HIS A 111 -18.93 6.98 -7.56
C HIS A 111 -19.71 5.66 -7.67
N PHE A 112 -19.16 4.58 -7.10
CA PHE A 112 -19.78 3.27 -7.01
C PHE A 112 -21.06 3.27 -6.16
N GLN A 113 -21.09 4.12 -5.14
CA GLN A 113 -22.21 4.19 -4.20
C GLN A 113 -23.36 5.05 -4.71
N ALA A 114 -23.08 6.02 -5.58
CA ALA A 114 -24.11 6.82 -6.24
C ALA A 114 -24.95 5.97 -7.24
N ASN A 115 -24.33 4.99 -7.88
CA ASN A 115 -24.98 4.06 -8.80
C ASN A 115 -24.96 2.64 -8.22
N ARG A 116 -25.97 2.27 -7.40
CA ARG A 116 -26.03 1.02 -6.62
C ARG A 116 -25.81 -0.31 -7.37
N SER A 117 -25.72 -0.33 -8.69
CA SER A 117 -25.50 -1.55 -9.48
C SER A 117 -24.02 -1.76 -9.83
N LEU A 118 -23.37 -2.74 -9.19
CA LEU A 118 -21.96 -3.07 -9.37
C LEU A 118 -21.55 -3.30 -10.84
N SER A 119 -22.46 -3.88 -11.62
CA SER A 119 -22.23 -4.34 -13.00
C SER A 119 -22.23 -3.22 -14.04
N ARG A 120 -23.03 -2.17 -13.82
CA ARG A 120 -23.20 -1.07 -14.78
C ARG A 120 -22.02 -0.09 -14.78
N LEU A 121 -21.25 -0.06 -13.68
CA LEU A 121 -20.02 0.75 -13.57
C LEU A 121 -18.83 0.13 -14.31
N LEU A 122 -18.69 -1.20 -14.27
CA LEU A 122 -17.68 -1.92 -15.06
C LEU A 122 -17.85 -1.69 -16.56
N LEU A 123 -19.10 -1.63 -17.04
CA LEU A 123 -19.42 -1.35 -18.44
C LEU A 123 -19.10 0.10 -18.86
N HIS A 124 -19.11 1.06 -17.92
CA HIS A 124 -18.84 2.48 -18.20
C HIS A 124 -17.34 2.83 -18.25
N ILE A 125 -16.49 2.09 -17.53
CA ILE A 125 -15.02 2.25 -17.58
C ILE A 125 -14.48 1.83 -18.96
N PHE A 126 -15.17 0.91 -19.65
CA PHE A 126 -14.88 0.54 -21.04
C PHE A 126 -15.39 1.54 -22.09
N SER A 127 -16.10 2.60 -21.68
CA SER A 127 -16.64 3.62 -22.59
C SER A 127 -15.73 4.85 -22.68
N ARG A 128 -15.55 5.37 -23.91
CA ARG A 128 -14.56 6.37 -24.36
C ARG A 128 -14.50 7.71 -23.58
N GLY A 129 -15.43 7.97 -22.65
CA GLY A 129 -15.46 9.19 -21.83
C GLY A 129 -14.51 9.20 -20.62
N GLY A 130 -14.10 8.03 -20.09
CA GLY A 130 -13.28 7.95 -18.88
C GLY A 130 -11.79 8.33 -19.05
N ILE A 131 -11.28 8.26 -20.28
CA ILE A 131 -9.86 8.49 -20.60
C ILE A 131 -9.50 9.98 -20.48
N ASN A 132 -10.42 10.89 -20.81
CA ASN A 132 -10.16 12.33 -20.73
C ASN A 132 -10.07 12.83 -19.26
N TYR A 133 -10.73 12.13 -18.32
CA TYR A 133 -10.71 12.48 -16.88
C TYR A 133 -9.43 12.01 -16.17
N LEU A 134 -8.68 11.07 -16.76
CA LEU A 134 -7.38 10.62 -16.27
C LEU A 134 -6.28 11.68 -16.48
N ARG A 135 -6.45 12.59 -17.46
CA ARG A 135 -5.45 13.61 -17.79
C ARG A 135 -5.47 14.80 -16.83
N ASP A 136 -6.64 15.16 -16.31
CA ASP A 136 -6.80 16.36 -15.46
C ASP A 136 -6.49 16.12 -13.96
N GLY A 137 -6.42 14.85 -13.53
CA GLY A 137 -6.20 14.48 -12.13
C GLY A 137 -4.74 14.41 -11.68
N ALA A 138 -3.78 14.49 -12.60
CA ALA A 138 -2.36 14.39 -12.31
C ALA A 138 -1.80 15.72 -11.79
N ARG A 139 -1.72 15.88 -10.46
CA ARG A 139 -0.96 16.98 -9.84
C ARG A 139 0.11 16.46 -8.89
N VAL A 140 1.35 16.82 -9.22
CA VAL A 140 2.57 16.51 -8.48
C VAL A 140 2.48 17.12 -7.07
N PRO A 141 2.89 16.40 -6.01
CA PRO A 141 2.82 16.89 -4.63
C PRO A 141 3.59 18.20 -4.44
N SER A 142 2.95 19.18 -3.79
CA SER A 142 3.55 20.48 -3.51
C SER A 142 4.68 20.37 -2.48
N ARG A 143 5.82 21.02 -2.78
CA ARG A 143 7.06 21.00 -1.97
C ARG A 143 6.87 21.47 -0.53
N GLN A 144 5.82 22.25 -0.27
CA GLN A 144 5.47 22.74 1.07
C GLN A 144 5.05 21.62 2.03
N ASN A 145 4.35 20.58 1.55
CA ASN A 145 3.96 19.44 2.40
C ASN A 145 5.17 18.60 2.82
N ILE A 146 6.21 18.55 1.99
CA ILE A 146 7.46 17.84 2.26
C ILE A 146 8.27 18.59 3.33
N ALA A 147 8.38 19.92 3.22
CA ALA A 147 9.06 20.75 4.21
C ALA A 147 8.38 20.73 5.58
N GLN A 148 7.04 20.73 5.62
CA GLN A 148 6.28 20.65 6.87
C GLN A 148 6.41 19.28 7.56
N LEU A 149 6.49 18.20 6.80
CA LEU A 149 6.72 16.86 7.35
C LEU A 149 8.12 16.75 7.98
N ALA A 150 9.15 17.28 7.32
CA ALA A 150 10.51 17.31 7.85
C ALA A 150 10.62 18.14 9.15
N ALA A 151 9.92 19.29 9.21
CA ALA A 151 9.88 20.13 10.41
C ALA A 151 9.19 19.44 11.59
N ARG A 152 8.07 18.74 11.34
CA ARG A 152 7.34 18.00 12.39
C ARG A 152 8.15 16.80 12.91
N VAL A 153 8.84 16.08 12.05
CA VAL A 153 9.73 14.98 12.47
C VAL A 153 10.87 15.52 13.34
N LYS A 154 11.47 16.66 12.96
CA LYS A 154 12.53 17.30 13.75
C LYS A 154 12.04 17.74 15.14
N GLN A 155 10.81 18.26 15.25
CA GLN A 155 10.19 18.61 16.54
C GLN A 155 9.94 17.38 17.43
N VAL A 156 9.43 16.29 16.86
CA VAL A 156 9.18 15.05 17.62
C VAL A 156 10.51 14.45 18.11
N VAL A 157 11.53 14.42 17.26
CA VAL A 157 12.87 13.93 17.65
C VAL A 157 13.48 14.84 18.74
N ALA A 158 13.37 16.16 18.62
CA ALA A 158 13.83 17.10 19.64
C ALA A 158 13.10 16.90 20.99
N SER A 159 11.80 16.59 20.97
CA SER A 159 11.03 16.30 22.18
C SER A 159 11.38 14.95 22.84
N LEU A 160 11.90 13.99 22.07
CA LEU A 160 12.36 12.69 22.59
C LEU A 160 13.82 12.74 23.08
N MET A 161 14.61 13.70 22.61
CA MET A 161 16.03 13.85 22.99
C MET A 161 16.25 14.68 24.28
N GLN A 162 15.19 15.28 24.85
CA GLN A 162 15.25 16.02 26.13
C GLN A 162 14.35 15.36 27.19
N PRO A 163 14.77 14.27 27.85
CA PRO A 163 13.97 13.62 28.89
C PRO A 163 14.02 14.31 30.27
N GLU A 164 14.96 15.23 30.53
CA GLU A 164 15.24 15.70 31.91
C GLU A 164 14.45 16.94 32.37
N ALA A 165 13.95 17.79 31.46
CA ALA A 165 13.37 19.08 31.87
C ALA A 165 11.88 19.01 32.33
N VAL A 166 11.18 17.90 32.07
CA VAL A 166 9.74 17.77 32.35
C VAL A 166 9.46 17.20 33.75
N TYR A 167 10.43 16.52 34.37
CA TYR A 167 10.23 15.91 35.70
C TYR A 167 10.30 16.91 36.87
N LEU A 168 11.00 18.04 36.73
CA LEU A 168 11.17 19.01 37.83
C LEU A 168 10.00 20.00 38.01
N ARG A 169 8.96 19.95 37.16
CA ARG A 169 7.78 20.84 37.30
C ARG A 169 6.57 20.19 37.99
N ARG A 170 6.71 18.97 38.50
CA ARG A 170 5.62 18.25 39.21
C ARG A 170 5.85 18.01 40.70
N SER A 171 6.98 18.42 41.26
CA SER A 171 7.31 18.19 42.67
C SER A 171 7.61 19.49 43.41
N THR A 172 6.58 20.21 43.86
CA THR A 172 6.45 20.64 45.27
C THR A 172 5.07 21.24 45.57
N PRO A 173 4.54 21.08 46.80
CA PRO A 173 3.13 21.15 47.15
C PRO A 173 2.76 22.32 48.09
N SER A 174 1.46 22.40 48.41
CA SER A 174 0.81 23.18 49.50
C SER A 174 0.44 24.64 49.21
N GLN A 175 -0.88 24.90 49.24
CA GLN A 175 -1.57 25.93 50.03
C GLN A 175 -2.85 26.40 49.32
N ARG A 176 -4.02 26.01 49.89
CA ARG A 176 -5.14 26.87 50.34
C ARG A 176 -6.46 26.12 50.29
N LEU A 177 -6.97 25.74 51.47
CA LEU A 177 -8.12 26.35 52.18
C LEU A 177 -9.45 25.80 51.64
N SER A 178 -10.09 24.83 52.29
CA SER A 178 -10.95 24.99 53.49
C SER A 178 -11.87 26.20 53.42
N HIS A 179 -13.18 25.93 53.46
CA HIS A 179 -14.35 26.82 53.46
C HIS A 179 -15.05 27.03 52.13
N VAL A 180 -16.05 26.20 51.87
CA VAL A 180 -17.38 26.68 51.47
C VAL A 180 -18.40 25.83 52.25
N ARG A 181 -19.22 26.52 53.04
CA ARG A 181 -20.42 25.99 53.71
C ARG A 181 -21.47 25.63 52.68
#